data_AF-A0A7S2BEF8-F1
#
_entry.id   AF-A0A7S2BEF8-F1
#
_cell.length_a   1.000
_cell.length_b   1.000
_cell.length_c   1.000
_cell.angle_alpha   90.00
_cell.angle_beta   90.00
_cell.angle_gamma   90.00
#
_symmetry.space_group_name_H-M   'P 1'
#
loop_
_entity.id
_entity.type
_entity.pdbx_description
1 polymer ?
#
loop_
_entity_poly.entity_id
_entity_poly.type
_entity_poly.pdbx_seq_one_letter_code
_entity_poly.pdbx_strand_id
1 'polypeptide(L)'
;VALVTWAICRCCMRTKVGSVGDYFAGGHSFPWYVVSGSLLLTNLSTEQLVGLNGVVFADGCLAASAWETFASLAMCISATVFLPRYMKMGLITTSAYLGERFDRATRTLVSVAFLAFYALILCPSVLYTAALAIRKILGIDGVPLWCVCLTIGVLGSFYAIFGGLKGVAISDCLNGIGLFVVGLAVPIAALQQMGGLTTLFEDPEILMPLVTRSQVFSTNTGTRSLRTPTLPWHSLLTG
;
A
#
# COMPACT_ATOMS: atom_id res chain seq x y z
N VAL A 1 14.10 3.70 14.06
CA VAL A 1 12.76 4.26 13.76
C VAL A 1 12.09 4.76 15.02
N ALA A 2 11.63 3.89 15.94
CA ALA A 2 10.91 4.30 17.15
C ALA A 2 11.61 5.39 18.00
N LEU A 3 12.93 5.28 18.21
CA LEU A 3 13.70 6.30 18.93
C LEU A 3 13.84 7.64 18.18
N VAL A 4 13.91 7.58 16.84
CA VAL A 4 14.01 8.77 15.98
C VAL A 4 12.66 9.46 15.88
N THR A 5 11.58 8.69 15.70
CA THR A 5 10.20 9.18 15.77
C THR A 5 9.93 9.81 17.14
N TRP A 6 10.33 9.16 18.24
CA TRP A 6 10.20 9.71 19.59
C TRP A 6 11.03 10.99 19.78
N ALA A 7 12.27 11.04 19.29
CA ALA A 7 13.12 12.23 19.39
C ALA A 7 12.59 13.42 18.57
N ILE A 8 12.10 13.19 17.35
CA ILE A 8 11.47 14.22 16.50
C ILE A 8 10.16 14.68 17.13
N CYS A 9 9.32 13.77 17.62
CA CYS A 9 8.11 14.11 18.36
C CYS A 9 8.44 14.97 19.59
N ARG A 10 9.50 14.66 20.34
CA ARG A 10 9.89 15.40 21.55
C ARG A 10 10.49 16.77 21.24
N CYS A 11 11.19 16.92 20.12
CA CYS A 11 11.73 18.21 19.67
C CYS A 11 10.67 19.12 19.03
N CYS A 12 9.70 18.57 18.31
CA CYS A 12 8.66 19.34 17.61
C CYS A 12 7.40 19.59 18.45
N MET A 13 7.08 18.76 19.46
CA MET A 13 5.88 18.93 20.31
C MET A 13 6.13 19.77 21.57
N ARG A 14 6.66 20.99 21.39
CA ARG A 14 6.67 22.00 22.46
C ARG A 14 5.41 22.88 22.46
N THR A 15 4.35 22.46 21.78
CA THR A 15 3.05 23.12 21.76
C THR A 15 1.98 22.20 22.37
N LYS A 16 1.29 22.71 23.40
CA LYS A 16 0.30 22.00 24.22
C LYS A 16 -0.79 21.36 23.35
N VAL A 17 -0.98 20.04 23.49
CA VAL A 17 -2.13 19.30 22.96
C VAL A 17 -3.36 19.68 23.77
N GLY A 18 -4.17 20.62 23.25
CA GLY A 18 -5.35 21.15 23.96
C GLY A 18 -6.70 20.92 23.26
N SER A 19 -6.74 20.43 22.02
CA SER A 19 -8.00 20.33 21.27
C SER A 19 -8.07 19.11 20.35
N VAL A 20 -9.26 18.52 20.24
CA VAL A 20 -9.62 17.46 19.28
C VAL A 20 -9.34 17.90 17.84
N GLY A 21 -9.44 19.20 17.55
CA GLY A 21 -9.05 19.76 16.25
C GLY A 21 -7.55 19.61 15.96
N ASP A 22 -6.71 19.67 16.98
CA ASP A 22 -5.27 19.42 16.82
C ASP A 22 -4.96 17.92 16.65
N TYR A 23 -5.84 17.04 17.10
CA TYR A 23 -5.74 15.60 16.91
C TYR A 23 -6.14 15.16 15.48
N PHE A 24 -7.09 15.86 14.85
CA PHE A 24 -7.61 15.54 13.51
C PHE A 24 -7.10 16.45 12.37
N ALA A 25 -6.75 17.71 12.65
CA ALA A 25 -6.46 18.71 11.61
C ALA A 25 -4.98 19.06 11.45
N GLY A 26 -4.06 18.40 12.18
CA GLY A 26 -2.62 18.47 11.87
C GLY A 26 -2.13 19.90 11.62
N GLY A 27 -2.35 20.81 12.58
CA GLY A 27 -2.13 22.26 12.47
C GLY A 27 -1.29 22.75 11.28
N HIS A 28 -1.97 23.18 10.21
CA HIS A 28 -1.55 24.13 9.17
C HIS A 28 -0.09 24.16 8.64
N SER A 29 0.74 23.11 8.78
CA SER A 29 2.13 23.19 8.31
C SER A 29 2.87 21.85 8.20
N PHE A 30 2.24 20.84 7.59
CA PHE A 30 3.03 19.72 7.08
C PHE A 30 3.66 20.10 5.73
N PRO A 31 4.99 19.95 5.55
CA PRO A 31 5.61 20.17 4.26
C PRO A 31 5.00 19.25 3.21
N TRP A 32 4.84 19.73 1.97
CA TRP A 32 4.19 18.96 0.90
C TRP A 32 4.83 17.58 0.71
N TYR A 33 6.15 17.45 0.86
CA TYR A 33 6.87 16.18 0.74
C TYR A 33 6.52 15.18 1.85
N VAL A 34 6.23 15.64 3.08
CA VAL A 34 5.78 14.76 4.18
C VAL A 34 4.38 14.25 3.92
N VAL A 35 3.49 15.12 3.43
CA VAL A 35 2.10 14.74 3.09
C VAL A 35 2.08 13.77 1.91
N SER A 36 2.79 14.09 0.83
CA SER A 36 2.89 13.21 -0.34
C SER A 36 3.56 11.87 0.02
N GLY A 37 4.61 11.90 0.83
CA GLY A 37 5.28 10.69 1.32
C GLY A 37 4.31 9.82 2.14
N SER A 38 3.64 10.39 3.14
CA SER A 38 2.66 9.67 3.94
C SER A 38 1.51 9.11 3.09
N LEU A 39 0.96 9.88 2.13
CA LEU A 39 -0.09 9.40 1.23
C LEU A 39 0.38 8.23 0.34
N LEU A 40 1.59 8.31 -0.20
CA LEU A 40 2.20 7.24 -0.98
C LEU A 40 2.35 5.96 -0.15
N LEU A 41 2.74 6.11 1.12
CA LEU A 41 3.01 4.98 2.01
C LEU A 41 1.75 4.34 2.58
N THR A 42 0.71 5.13 2.79
CA THR A 42 -0.62 4.59 3.08
C THR A 42 -1.13 3.76 1.91
N ASN A 43 -0.72 4.09 0.68
CA ASN A 43 -1.03 3.27 -0.49
C ASN A 43 -0.12 2.02 -0.59
N LEU A 44 1.15 2.10 -0.22
CA LEU A 44 2.09 0.98 -0.25
C LEU A 44 2.04 0.11 1.02
N SER A 45 1.35 -1.02 0.95
CA SER A 45 1.27 -2.00 2.02
C SER A 45 2.06 -3.29 1.70
N THR A 46 2.13 -4.20 2.69
CA THR A 46 2.70 -5.54 2.50
C THR A 46 1.95 -6.37 1.47
N GLU A 47 0.68 -6.05 1.23
CA GLU A 47 -0.12 -6.65 0.17
C GLU A 47 0.49 -6.35 -1.21
N GLN A 48 0.79 -5.09 -1.52
CA GLN A 48 1.41 -4.76 -2.80
C GLN A 48 2.87 -5.24 -2.86
N LEU A 49 3.63 -5.05 -1.79
CA LEU A 49 5.06 -5.34 -1.82
C LEU A 49 5.37 -6.84 -1.90
N VAL A 50 4.56 -7.69 -1.27
CA VAL A 50 4.80 -9.14 -1.23
C VAL A 50 3.73 -9.92 -1.99
N GLY A 51 2.45 -9.58 -1.78
CA GLY A 51 1.32 -10.27 -2.43
C GLY A 51 1.31 -10.04 -3.94
N LEU A 52 1.21 -8.78 -4.36
CA LEU A 52 1.12 -8.42 -5.78
C LEU A 52 2.39 -8.82 -6.55
N ASN A 53 3.58 -8.56 -6.00
CA ASN A 53 4.84 -9.02 -6.59
C ASN A 53 4.94 -10.55 -6.66
N GLY A 54 4.40 -11.28 -5.67
CA GLY A 54 4.31 -12.73 -5.70
C GLY A 54 3.41 -13.24 -6.83
N VAL A 55 2.29 -12.57 -7.08
CA VAL A 55 1.39 -12.87 -8.21
C VAL A 55 2.09 -12.61 -9.55
N VAL A 56 2.80 -11.49 -9.70
CA VAL A 56 3.58 -11.20 -10.92
C VAL A 56 4.64 -12.27 -11.17
N PHE A 57 5.34 -12.72 -10.13
CA PHE A 57 6.34 -13.78 -10.25
C PHE A 57 5.74 -15.15 -10.61
N ALA A 58 4.56 -15.47 -10.05
CA ALA A 58 3.89 -16.75 -10.30
C ALA A 58 3.24 -16.81 -11.69
N ASP A 59 2.55 -15.74 -12.09
CA ASP A 59 1.76 -15.70 -13.32
C ASP A 59 2.52 -15.17 -14.53
N GLY A 60 3.72 -14.59 -14.32
CA GLY A 60 4.53 -13.95 -15.37
C GLY A 60 3.85 -12.75 -16.03
N CYS A 61 2.64 -12.39 -15.62
CA CYS A 61 1.86 -11.33 -16.24
C CYS A 61 2.12 -9.99 -15.55
N LEU A 62 2.45 -8.97 -16.34
CA LEU A 62 2.64 -7.60 -15.87
C LEU A 62 1.32 -6.85 -15.65
N ALA A 63 0.18 -7.55 -15.57
CA ALA A 63 -1.14 -6.95 -15.37
C ALA A 63 -1.21 -6.12 -14.07
N ALA A 64 -0.55 -6.59 -13.02
CA ALA A 64 -0.42 -5.84 -11.77
C ALA A 64 0.32 -4.51 -11.95
N SER A 65 1.41 -4.49 -12.71
CA SER A 65 2.17 -3.27 -13.00
C SER A 65 1.35 -2.28 -13.86
N ALA A 66 0.51 -2.80 -14.77
CA ALA A 66 -0.44 -1.99 -15.52
C ALA A 66 -1.48 -1.35 -14.59
N TRP A 67 -2.04 -2.11 -13.64
CA TRP A 67 -3.00 -1.60 -12.65
C TRP A 67 -2.44 -0.39 -11.89
N GLU A 68 -1.22 -0.50 -11.35
CA GLU A 68 -0.56 0.59 -10.61
C GLU A 68 -0.28 1.82 -11.50
N THR A 69 0.11 1.60 -12.76
CA THR A 69 0.38 2.69 -13.71
C THR A 69 -0.90 3.47 -14.03
N PHE A 70 -2.00 2.77 -14.32
CA PHE A 70 -3.29 3.41 -14.58
C PHE A 70 -3.89 4.06 -13.33
N ALA A 71 -3.71 3.44 -12.15
CA ALA A 71 -4.15 4.01 -10.88
C ALA A 71 -3.42 5.33 -10.57
N SER A 72 -2.11 5.40 -10.79
CA SER A 72 -1.32 6.63 -10.63
C SER A 72 -1.79 7.75 -11.57
N LEU A 73 -2.05 7.44 -12.84
CA LEU A 73 -2.59 8.39 -13.81
C LEU A 73 -3.98 8.89 -13.39
N ALA A 74 -4.88 7.99 -13.00
CA ALA A 74 -6.21 8.33 -12.52
C ALA A 74 -6.17 9.18 -11.24
N MET A 75 -5.20 8.94 -10.36
CA MET A 75 -4.98 9.72 -9.15
C MET A 75 -4.54 11.14 -9.47
N CYS A 76 -3.63 11.35 -10.42
CA CYS A 76 -3.23 12.68 -10.88
C CYS A 76 -4.42 13.49 -11.42
N ILE A 77 -5.26 12.86 -12.25
CA ILE A 77 -6.47 13.50 -12.79
C ILE A 77 -7.48 13.80 -11.66
N SER A 78 -7.67 12.86 -10.75
CA SER A 78 -8.59 13.03 -9.63
C SER A 78 -8.13 14.13 -8.67
N ALA A 79 -6.82 14.26 -8.44
CA ALA A 79 -6.25 15.31 -7.62
C ALA A 79 -6.52 16.70 -8.20
N THR A 80 -6.38 16.91 -9.52
CA THR A 80 -6.62 18.23 -10.11
C THR A 80 -8.10 18.63 -10.10
N VAL A 81 -9.01 17.65 -10.27
CA VAL A 81 -10.46 17.91 -10.36
C VAL A 81 -11.13 17.98 -8.99
N PHE A 82 -10.86 17.01 -8.10
CA PHE A 82 -11.61 16.84 -6.86
C PHE A 82 -10.98 17.52 -5.65
N LEU A 83 -9.64 17.57 -5.56
CA LEU A 83 -8.94 18.19 -4.42
C LEU A 83 -9.37 19.64 -4.17
N PRO A 84 -9.41 20.56 -5.17
CA PRO A 84 -9.80 21.94 -4.91
C PRO A 84 -11.27 22.07 -4.47
N ARG A 85 -12.13 21.12 -4.86
CA ARG A 85 -13.53 21.10 -4.44
C ARG A 85 -13.68 20.62 -3.00
N TYR A 86 -12.95 19.56 -2.62
CA TYR A 86 -13.00 19.03 -1.26
C TYR A 86 -12.39 19.99 -0.24
N MET A 87 -11.29 20.68 -0.58
CA MET A 87 -10.69 21.66 0.32
C MET A 87 -11.63 22.85 0.61
N LYS A 88 -12.46 23.27 -0.35
CA LYS A 88 -13.44 24.35 -0.16
C LYS A 88 -14.59 23.98 0.79
N MET A 89 -14.91 22.70 0.90
CA MET A 89 -16.03 22.23 1.75
C MET A 89 -15.63 22.06 3.22
N GLY A 90 -14.32 22.07 3.55
CA GLY A 90 -13.84 21.94 4.93
C GLY A 90 -14.15 20.58 5.57
N LEU A 91 -14.53 19.58 4.77
CA LEU A 91 -14.89 18.25 5.23
C LEU A 91 -13.64 17.38 5.39
N ILE A 92 -13.56 16.70 6.54
CA ILE A 92 -12.41 15.87 6.91
C ILE A 92 -12.56 14.39 6.50
N THR A 93 -13.75 13.95 6.06
CA THR A 93 -13.99 12.56 5.65
C THR A 93 -14.90 12.47 4.44
N THR A 94 -14.67 11.48 3.57
CA THR A 94 -15.50 11.22 2.37
C THR A 94 -16.94 10.88 2.74
N SER A 95 -17.16 10.15 3.83
CA SER A 95 -18.51 9.84 4.32
C SER A 95 -19.25 11.09 4.82
N ALA A 96 -18.56 12.07 5.39
CA ALA A 96 -19.17 13.35 5.75
C ALA A 96 -19.62 14.13 4.50
N TYR A 97 -18.86 14.08 3.40
CA TYR A 97 -19.28 14.66 2.12
C TYR A 97 -20.58 14.04 1.60
N LEU A 98 -20.70 12.72 1.65
CA LEU A 98 -21.94 12.05 1.26
C LEU A 98 -23.11 12.42 2.17
N GLY A 99 -22.84 12.63 3.46
CA GLY A 99 -23.84 13.08 4.43
C GLY A 99 -24.36 14.48 4.20
N GLU A 100 -23.49 15.42 3.82
CA GLU A 100 -23.87 16.80 3.52
C GLU A 100 -24.63 16.88 2.19
N ARG A 101 -24.29 16.03 1.22
CA ARG A 101 -24.91 16.01 -0.10
C ARG A 101 -26.26 15.28 -0.15
N PHE A 102 -26.41 14.19 0.60
CA PHE A 102 -27.61 13.35 0.58
C PHE A 102 -28.38 13.48 1.90
N ASP A 103 -27.97 12.74 2.92
CA ASP A 103 -28.64 12.71 4.22
C ASP A 103 -27.81 11.95 5.28
N ARG A 104 -28.26 12.00 6.54
CA ARG A 104 -27.59 11.36 7.68
C ARG A 104 -27.59 9.82 7.61
N ALA A 105 -28.61 9.20 7.02
CA ALA A 105 -28.65 7.74 6.88
C ALA A 105 -27.61 7.27 5.87
N THR A 106 -27.47 7.96 4.73
CA THR A 106 -26.41 7.68 3.75
C THR A 106 -25.01 7.82 4.34
N ARG A 107 -24.75 8.87 5.14
CA ARG A 107 -23.48 9.02 5.86
C ARG A 107 -23.17 7.81 6.73
N THR A 108 -24.13 7.38 7.53
CA THR A 108 -23.96 6.29 8.49
C THR A 108 -23.73 4.96 7.77
N LEU A 109 -24.52 4.69 6.74
CA LEU A 109 -24.40 3.47 5.93
C LEU A 109 -23.01 3.38 5.28
N VAL A 110 -22.53 4.47 4.67
CA VAL A 110 -21.22 4.52 4.02
C VAL A 110 -20.08 4.40 5.04
N SER A 111 -20.19 5.05 6.21
CA SER A 111 -19.20 4.90 7.28
C SER A 111 -19.13 3.45 7.80
N VAL A 112 -20.27 2.78 7.98
CA VAL A 112 -20.31 1.37 8.41
C VAL A 112 -19.74 0.46 7.32
N ALA A 113 -20.07 0.69 6.05
CA ALA A 113 -19.53 -0.07 4.94
C ALA A 113 -17.99 0.04 4.85
N PHE A 114 -17.45 1.26 4.97
CA PHE A 114 -16.00 1.46 5.02
C PHE A 114 -15.36 0.77 6.23
N LEU A 115 -15.96 0.89 7.43
CA LEU A 115 -15.43 0.25 8.63
C LEU A 115 -15.41 -1.28 8.48
N ALA A 116 -16.49 -1.87 7.97
CA ALA A 116 -16.56 -3.30 7.70
C ALA A 116 -15.52 -3.75 6.67
N PHE A 117 -15.35 -2.99 5.58
CA PHE A 117 -14.33 -3.26 4.58
C PHE A 117 -12.91 -3.23 5.17
N TYR A 118 -12.58 -2.20 5.95
CA TYR A 118 -11.27 -2.09 6.60
C TYR A 118 -11.05 -3.23 7.61
N ALA A 119 -12.05 -3.53 8.45
CA ALA A 119 -11.92 -4.52 9.51
C ALA A 119 -11.90 -5.97 9.00
N LEU A 120 -12.66 -6.29 7.96
CA LEU A 120 -12.88 -7.67 7.52
C LEU A 120 -12.02 -8.08 6.32
N ILE A 121 -11.64 -7.13 5.47
CA ILE A 121 -10.92 -7.41 4.22
C ILE A 121 -9.51 -6.85 4.31
N LEU A 122 -9.39 -5.53 4.49
CA LEU A 122 -8.09 -4.87 4.35
C LEU A 122 -7.12 -5.23 5.48
N CYS A 123 -7.52 -5.04 6.75
CA CYS A 123 -6.66 -5.34 7.90
C CYS A 123 -6.21 -6.82 7.96
N PRO A 124 -7.11 -7.82 7.80
CA PRO A 124 -6.69 -9.22 7.79
C PRO A 124 -5.76 -9.57 6.64
N SER A 125 -6.00 -9.05 5.42
CA SER A 125 -5.15 -9.27 4.25
C SER A 125 -3.72 -8.74 4.47
N VAL A 126 -3.60 -7.52 4.97
CA VAL A 126 -2.31 -6.89 5.29
C VAL A 126 -1.58 -7.66 6.39
N LEU A 127 -2.27 -8.04 7.47
CA LEU A 127 -1.66 -8.82 8.56
C LEU A 127 -1.17 -10.20 8.09
N TYR A 128 -1.96 -10.88 7.25
CA TYR A 128 -1.61 -12.18 6.70
C TYR A 128 -0.37 -12.10 5.80
N THR A 129 -0.35 -11.17 4.85
CA THR A 129 0.79 -10.98 3.94
C THR A 129 2.06 -10.56 4.69
N ALA A 130 1.94 -9.69 5.69
CA ALA A 130 3.04 -9.30 6.56
C ALA A 130 3.61 -10.48 7.36
N ALA A 131 2.75 -11.30 7.96
CA ALA A 131 3.17 -12.47 8.73
C ALA A 131 3.85 -13.53 7.86
N LEU A 132 3.33 -13.75 6.64
CA LEU A 132 3.93 -14.66 5.67
C LEU A 132 5.34 -14.18 5.27
N ALA A 133 5.49 -12.87 4.99
CA ALA A 133 6.77 -12.28 4.64
C ALA A 133 7.80 -12.42 5.78
N ILE A 134 7.44 -12.05 7.00
CA ILE A 134 8.32 -12.15 8.18
C ILE A 134 8.73 -13.60 8.42
N ARG A 135 7.78 -14.53 8.35
CA ARG A 135 8.08 -15.95 8.54
C ARG A 135 9.11 -16.46 7.53
N LYS A 136 9.00 -16.06 6.27
CA LYS A 136 9.93 -16.44 5.20
C LYS A 136 11.30 -15.79 5.36
N ILE A 137 11.35 -14.50 5.70
CA ILE A 137 12.61 -13.76 5.87
C ILE A 137 13.40 -14.27 7.08
N LEU A 138 12.73 -14.55 8.19
CA LEU A 138 13.37 -15.01 9.43
C LEU A 138 13.61 -16.53 9.48
N GLY A 139 13.14 -17.29 8.49
CA GLY A 139 13.29 -18.75 8.44
C GLY A 139 12.58 -19.51 9.57
N ILE A 140 11.58 -18.89 10.20
CA ILE A 140 10.85 -19.45 11.36
C ILE A 140 9.66 -20.31 10.93
N ASP A 141 9.89 -21.28 10.05
CA ASP A 141 8.83 -22.13 9.49
C ASP A 141 8.11 -23.02 10.53
N GLY A 142 8.75 -23.26 11.68
CA GLY A 142 8.16 -24.00 12.80
C GLY A 142 7.17 -23.20 13.65
N VAL A 143 7.06 -21.88 13.47
CA VAL A 143 6.10 -21.05 14.22
C VAL A 143 4.77 -20.99 13.46
N PRO A 144 3.63 -21.25 14.11
CA PRO A 144 2.32 -21.11 13.49
C PRO A 144 2.09 -19.69 12.97
N LEU A 145 1.52 -19.56 11.78
CA LEU A 145 1.31 -18.25 11.13
C LEU A 145 0.44 -17.32 12.00
N TRP A 146 -0.57 -17.87 12.68
CA TRP A 146 -1.46 -17.11 13.56
C TRP A 146 -0.71 -16.46 14.73
N CYS A 147 0.35 -17.08 15.25
CA CYS A 147 1.19 -16.49 16.30
C CYS A 147 1.91 -15.24 15.80
N VAL A 148 2.45 -15.31 14.58
CA VAL A 148 3.15 -14.19 13.94
C VAL A 148 2.16 -13.07 13.64
N CYS A 149 0.98 -13.39 13.08
CA CYS A 149 -0.09 -12.43 12.85
C CYS A 149 -0.52 -11.71 14.14
N LEU A 150 -0.77 -12.46 15.23
CA LEU A 150 -1.14 -11.88 16.51
C LEU A 150 -0.03 -10.98 17.07
N THR A 151 1.23 -11.40 16.96
CA THR A 151 2.36 -10.60 17.45
C THR A 151 2.44 -9.26 16.72
N ILE A 152 2.35 -9.26 15.39
CA ILE A 152 2.37 -8.04 14.57
C ILE A 152 1.14 -7.19 14.87
N GLY A 153 -0.04 -7.80 14.96
CA GLY A 153 -1.29 -7.10 15.25
C GLY A 153 -1.29 -6.43 16.62
N VAL A 154 -0.79 -7.13 17.65
CA VAL A 154 -0.67 -6.59 19.01
C VAL A 154 0.32 -5.43 19.01
N LEU A 155 1.54 -5.62 18.49
CA LEU A 155 2.56 -4.57 18.43
C LEU A 155 2.08 -3.34 17.65
N GLY A 156 1.43 -3.55 16.49
CA GLY A 156 0.84 -2.48 15.70
C GLY A 156 -0.31 -1.78 16.41
N SER A 157 -1.18 -2.50 17.12
CA SER A 157 -2.27 -1.90 17.90
C SER A 157 -1.74 -1.07 19.06
N PHE A 158 -0.76 -1.58 19.80
CA PHE A 158 -0.07 -0.83 20.84
C PHE A 158 0.51 0.46 20.25
N TYR A 159 1.25 0.35 19.15
CA TYR A 159 1.82 1.50 18.47
C TYR A 159 0.77 2.55 18.08
N ALA A 160 -0.36 2.13 17.51
CA ALA A 160 -1.44 3.02 17.10
C ALA A 160 -2.13 3.71 18.29
N ILE A 161 -2.39 2.99 19.39
CA ILE A 161 -3.06 3.53 20.59
C ILE A 161 -2.19 4.60 21.25
N PHE A 162 -0.88 4.37 21.38
CA PHE A 162 0.03 5.30 22.06
C PHE A 162 0.48 6.47 21.16
N GLY A 163 0.49 6.29 19.84
CA GLY A 163 0.95 7.31 18.89
C GLY A 163 -0.08 8.37 18.52
N GLY A 164 -1.37 8.02 18.49
CA GLY A 164 -2.43 8.88 17.94
C GLY A 164 -2.27 9.18 16.45
N LEU A 165 -3.26 9.85 15.82
CA LEU A 165 -3.27 10.12 14.36
C LEU A 165 -2.01 10.85 13.86
N LYS A 166 -1.52 11.84 14.60
CA LYS A 166 -0.27 12.56 14.28
C LYS A 166 0.97 11.68 14.41
N GLY A 167 1.04 10.83 15.44
CA GLY A 167 2.19 9.94 15.65
C GLY A 167 2.30 8.90 14.55
N VAL A 168 1.17 8.32 14.12
CA VAL A 168 1.11 7.37 13.00
C VAL A 168 1.55 8.02 11.70
N ALA A 169 1.08 9.23 11.38
CA ALA A 169 1.50 9.91 10.15
C ALA A 169 3.03 10.15 10.08
N ILE A 170 3.66 10.47 11.22
CA ILE A 170 5.12 10.68 11.29
C ILE A 170 5.87 9.34 11.19
N SER A 171 5.41 8.29 11.87
CA SER A 171 6.05 6.98 11.71
C SER A 171 5.91 6.44 10.31
N ASP A 172 4.77 6.66 9.66
CA ASP A 172 4.54 6.18 8.31
C ASP A 172 5.54 6.83 7.39
N CYS A 173 5.66 8.17 7.42
CA CYS A 173 6.67 8.88 6.65
C CYS A 173 8.10 8.36 6.90
N LEU A 174 8.46 8.05 8.15
CA LEU A 174 9.81 7.58 8.49
C LEU A 174 10.05 6.13 8.05
N ASN A 175 9.07 5.25 8.26
CA ASN A 175 9.10 3.87 7.79
C ASN A 175 9.19 3.82 6.27
N GLY A 176 8.54 4.75 5.59
CA GLY A 176 8.53 4.76 4.14
C GLY A 176 9.81 5.19 3.47
N ILE A 177 10.62 6.02 4.10
CA ILE A 177 11.98 6.26 3.60
C ILE A 177 12.75 4.92 3.62
N GLY A 178 12.60 4.14 4.70
CA GLY A 178 13.17 2.80 4.77
C GLY A 178 12.61 1.87 3.70
N LEU A 179 11.29 1.84 3.52
CA LEU A 179 10.62 1.01 2.53
C LEU A 179 10.99 1.39 1.09
N PHE A 180 11.19 2.68 0.81
CA PHE A 180 11.65 3.20 -0.47
C PHE A 180 13.09 2.77 -0.77
N VAL A 181 13.99 2.90 0.22
CA VAL A 181 15.39 2.46 0.09
C VAL A 181 15.47 0.95 -0.13
N VAL A 182 14.75 0.15 0.66
CA VAL A 182 14.70 -1.31 0.50
C VAL A 182 14.03 -1.70 -0.82
N GLY A 183 12.96 -1.02 -1.19
CA GLY A 183 12.23 -1.23 -2.45
C GLY A 183 13.07 -0.97 -3.69
N LEU A 184 14.02 -0.03 -3.64
CA LEU A 184 15.00 0.18 -4.71
C LEU A 184 16.19 -0.78 -4.63
N ALA A 185 16.64 -1.10 -3.42
CA ALA A 185 17.79 -1.98 -3.22
C ALA A 185 17.55 -3.40 -3.77
N VAL A 186 16.33 -3.95 -3.61
CA VAL A 186 16.01 -5.31 -4.06
C VAL A 186 16.12 -5.49 -5.58
N PRO A 187 15.48 -4.65 -6.44
CA PRO A 187 15.68 -4.71 -7.88
C PRO A 187 17.12 -4.47 -8.31
N ILE A 188 17.84 -3.53 -7.68
CA ILE A 188 19.25 -3.26 -8.01
C ILE A 188 20.12 -4.47 -7.73
N ALA A 189 19.96 -5.11 -6.56
CA ALA A 189 20.69 -6.31 -6.20
C ALA A 189 20.34 -7.49 -7.13
N ALA A 190 19.07 -7.61 -7.54
CA ALA A 190 18.65 -8.60 -8.52
C ALA A 190 19.32 -8.37 -9.89
N LEU A 191 19.35 -7.13 -10.37
CA LEU A 191 20.04 -6.77 -11.63
C LEU A 191 21.54 -7.05 -11.56
N GLN A 192 22.19 -6.77 -10.43
CA GLN A 192 23.61 -7.08 -10.25
C GLN A 192 23.89 -8.59 -10.31
N GLN A 193 23.02 -9.42 -9.72
CA GLN A 193 23.15 -10.87 -9.83
C GLN A 193 22.90 -11.39 -11.26
N MET A 194 22.11 -10.66 -12.06
CA MET A 194 21.83 -10.98 -13.47
C MET A 194 22.93 -10.50 -14.45
N GLY A 195 24.02 -9.93 -13.96
CA GLY A 195 25.12 -9.42 -14.80
C GLY A 195 25.02 -7.94 -15.17
N GLY A 196 24.09 -7.20 -14.56
CA GLY A 196 23.94 -5.75 -14.70
C GLY A 196 22.76 -5.33 -15.57
N LEU A 197 22.65 -4.01 -15.81
CA LEU A 197 21.59 -3.46 -16.66
C LEU A 197 21.85 -3.75 -18.14
N THR A 198 23.12 -3.89 -18.53
CA THR A 198 23.53 -4.11 -19.92
C THR A 198 23.12 -5.47 -20.44
N THR A 199 23.23 -6.53 -19.62
CA THR A 199 22.79 -7.89 -19.99
C THR A 199 21.29 -7.96 -20.27
N LEU A 200 20.49 -7.09 -19.64
CA LEU A 200 19.05 -7.02 -19.85
C LEU A 200 18.67 -6.47 -21.24
N PHE A 201 19.53 -5.63 -21.84
CA PHE A 201 19.34 -5.08 -23.18
C PHE A 201 20.04 -5.91 -24.26
N GLU A 202 21.10 -6.63 -23.90
CA GLU A 202 21.87 -7.48 -24.83
C GLU A 202 21.24 -8.85 -25.05
N ASP A 203 20.64 -9.46 -24.02
CA ASP A 203 19.97 -10.76 -24.10
C ASP A 203 18.48 -10.66 -23.68
N PRO A 204 17.56 -10.30 -24.60
CA PRO A 204 16.12 -10.28 -24.33
C PRO A 204 15.56 -11.64 -23.90
N GLU A 205 16.27 -12.73 -24.19
CA GLU A 205 15.90 -14.10 -23.77
C GLU A 205 15.91 -14.27 -22.24
N ILE A 206 16.65 -13.45 -21.49
CA ILE A 206 16.63 -13.45 -20.03
C ILE A 206 15.25 -13.01 -19.49
N LEU A 207 14.52 -12.20 -20.27
CA LEU A 207 13.14 -11.79 -19.96
C LEU A 207 12.09 -12.76 -20.52
N MET A 208 12.47 -13.69 -21.39
CA MET A 208 11.52 -14.66 -21.98
C MET A 208 10.83 -15.56 -20.96
N PRO A 209 11.42 -15.98 -19.82
CA PRO A 209 10.69 -16.65 -18.76
C PRO A 209 9.57 -15.81 -18.15
N LEU A 210 9.71 -14.48 -18.10
CA LEU A 210 8.66 -13.58 -17.62
C LEU A 210 7.54 -13.46 -18.66
N VAL A 211 7.89 -13.33 -19.95
CA VAL A 211 6.91 -13.25 -21.05
C VAL A 211 6.20 -14.59 -21.30
N THR A 212 6.90 -15.71 -21.17
CA THR A 212 6.42 -17.07 -21.53
C THR A 212 5.71 -17.78 -20.38
N ARG A 213 5.93 -17.37 -19.12
CA ARG A 213 5.13 -17.84 -17.98
C ARG A 213 3.71 -17.28 -17.94
N SER A 214 3.35 -16.38 -18.87
CA SER A 214 2.00 -15.84 -18.94
C SER A 214 0.98 -16.98 -19.03
N GLN A 215 0.00 -16.98 -18.11
CA GLN A 215 -1.09 -17.96 -18.07
C GLN A 215 -1.94 -17.94 -19.37
N VAL A 216 -1.77 -16.91 -20.21
CA VAL A 216 -2.60 -16.61 -21.38
C VAL A 216 -1.94 -17.06 -22.68
N PHE A 217 -0.62 -16.93 -22.85
CA PHE A 217 0.06 -17.22 -24.12
C PHE A 217 1.39 -17.94 -23.91
N SER A 218 1.49 -19.16 -24.44
CA SER A 218 2.72 -19.95 -24.48
C SER A 218 3.43 -19.73 -25.80
N THR A 219 4.56 -19.03 -25.76
CA THR A 219 5.40 -18.74 -26.94
C THR A 219 5.97 -20.00 -27.59
N ASN A 220 6.14 -21.08 -26.80
CA ASN A 220 6.69 -22.36 -27.28
C ASN A 220 5.70 -23.18 -28.13
N THR A 221 4.40 -22.97 -27.95
CA THR A 221 3.35 -23.76 -28.63
C THR A 221 2.44 -22.91 -29.51
N GLY A 222 2.64 -21.59 -29.59
CA GLY A 222 1.83 -20.66 -30.38
C GLY A 222 0.34 -20.69 -30.03
N THR A 223 -0.01 -21.24 -28.87
CA THR A 223 -1.38 -21.58 -28.46
C THR A 223 -1.70 -20.93 -27.13
N ARG A 224 -2.97 -20.51 -26.99
CA ARG A 224 -3.51 -19.97 -25.75
C ARG A 224 -3.48 -21.06 -24.69
N SER A 225 -2.84 -20.81 -23.55
CA SER A 225 -2.84 -21.76 -22.43
C SER A 225 -4.28 -21.97 -21.93
N LEU A 226 -4.67 -23.23 -21.70
CA LEU A 226 -6.00 -23.63 -21.22
C LEU A 226 -6.25 -23.27 -19.74
N ARG A 227 -5.27 -22.65 -19.05
CA ARG A 227 -5.49 -22.13 -17.69
C ARG A 227 -6.34 -20.87 -17.76
N THR A 228 -7.39 -20.83 -16.95
CA THR A 228 -8.22 -19.64 -16.78
C THR A 228 -7.33 -18.50 -16.28
N PRO A 229 -7.43 -17.29 -16.87
CA PRO A 229 -6.70 -16.15 -16.34
C PRO A 229 -7.11 -15.93 -14.88
N THR A 230 -6.14 -15.78 -13.99
CA THR A 230 -6.33 -15.43 -12.57
C THR A 230 -7.11 -14.12 -12.42
N LEU A 231 -7.03 -13.23 -13.41
CA LEU A 231 -7.87 -12.05 -13.53
C LEU A 231 -9.03 -12.31 -14.50
N PRO A 232 -10.27 -12.42 -13.99
CA PRO A 232 -11.45 -12.48 -14.83
C PRO A 232 -11.61 -11.14 -15.57
N TRP A 233 -11.23 -11.09 -16.84
CA TRP A 233 -11.37 -9.89 -17.70
C TRP A 233 -12.80 -9.34 -17.77
N HIS A 234 -13.79 -10.17 -17.47
CA HIS A 234 -15.20 -9.79 -17.34
C HIS A 234 -15.43 -8.84 -16.16
N SER A 235 -14.69 -8.97 -15.05
CA SER A 235 -14.77 -8.06 -13.90
C SER A 235 -14.21 -6.65 -14.20
N LEU A 236 -13.37 -6.51 -15.22
CA LEU A 236 -12.86 -5.22 -15.70
C LEU A 236 -13.95 -4.37 -16.39
N LEU A 237 -15.02 -5.01 -16.88
CA LEU A 237 -16.10 -4.35 -17.61
C LEU A 237 -17.43 -4.34 -16.83
N THR A 238 -17.62 -5.25 -15.88
CA THR A 238 -18.87 -5.33 -15.11
C THR A 238 -18.84 -4.59 -13.77
N GLY A 239 -17.68 -4.12 -13.31
CA GLY A 239 -17.53 -3.50 -11.98
C GLY A 239 -17.46 -4.53 -10.86
#